data_AF-A0A1I2I590-F1
#
_entry.id   AF-A0A1I2I590-F1
#
_cell.length_a   1.000
_cell.length_b   1.000
_cell.length_c   1.000
_cell.angle_alpha   90.00
_cell.angle_beta   90.00
_cell.angle_gamma   90.00
#
_symmetry.space_group_name_H-M   'P 1'
#
loop_
_entity.id
_entity.type
_entity.pdbx_description
1 polymer ?
#
loop_
_entity_poly.entity_id
_entity_poly.type
_entity_poly.pdbx_seq_one_letter_code
_entity_poly.pdbx_strand_id
1 'polypeptide(L)'
;MQDERNTEEPADEVHTWLANLARELFQTEQSAQRHPRLEAERLGDVPPAHCLRAVADHADSALAELPGLAEQYKLPVSTGGRAVGAAFSVVRNQFADMFLSLERSYRGTLLGMRHGVDLMLLFEKVARRDGAVALADWCVGWLEKRTALLAEAEQALAWFAEHPERALEAATHRPLARAFRATVAGIEHLADRLRQPRRAPPSVASESAHRDA
;
A
#
# COMPACT_ATOMS: atom_id res chain seq x y z
N MET A 1 -38.77 27.76 -2.11
CA MET A 1 -38.85 26.42 -1.49
C MET A 1 -38.78 25.42 -2.63
N GLN A 2 -37.90 24.43 -2.52
CA GLN A 2 -37.50 23.42 -3.51
C GLN A 2 -36.36 23.84 -4.46
N ASP A 3 -35.13 23.69 -3.96
CA ASP A 3 -33.96 23.28 -4.74
C ASP A 3 -33.52 21.93 -4.15
N GLU A 4 -34.37 20.91 -4.31
CA GLU A 4 -34.02 19.52 -4.05
C GLU A 4 -33.16 19.06 -5.23
N ARG A 5 -31.89 19.45 -5.21
CA ARG A 5 -30.87 18.81 -6.04
C ARG A 5 -30.74 17.37 -5.57
N ASN A 6 -31.49 16.49 -6.22
CA ASN A 6 -31.25 15.05 -6.29
C ASN A 6 -29.75 14.85 -6.50
N THR A 7 -29.04 14.58 -5.41
CA THR A 7 -27.60 14.33 -5.37
C THR A 7 -27.40 12.82 -5.43
N GLU A 8 -28.02 12.18 -6.41
CA GLU A 8 -27.59 10.86 -6.86
C GLU A 8 -26.28 11.10 -7.62
N GLU A 9 -25.15 11.11 -6.88
CA GLU A 9 -23.88 10.74 -7.50
C GLU A 9 -24.17 9.45 -8.29
N PRO A 10 -23.94 9.43 -9.62
CA PRO A 10 -24.30 8.28 -10.41
C PRO A 10 -23.61 7.06 -9.79
N ALA A 11 -24.37 6.02 -9.45
CA ALA A 11 -23.89 4.86 -8.68
C ALA A 11 -22.56 4.28 -9.21
N ASP A 12 -22.30 4.44 -10.51
CA ASP A 12 -21.06 4.09 -11.18
C ASP A 12 -19.80 4.82 -10.66
N GLU A 13 -19.90 6.08 -10.20
CA GLU A 13 -18.77 6.85 -9.66
C GLU A 13 -18.35 6.33 -8.28
N VAL A 14 -19.32 6.08 -7.39
CA VAL A 14 -19.08 5.52 -6.05
C VAL A 14 -18.46 4.13 -6.17
N HIS A 15 -19.01 3.29 -7.05
CA HIS A 15 -18.48 1.95 -7.29
C HIS A 15 -17.06 1.98 -7.88
N THR A 16 -16.79 2.90 -8.81
CA THR A 16 -15.44 3.09 -9.38
C THR A 16 -14.44 3.51 -8.31
N TRP A 17 -14.84 4.40 -7.39
CA TRP A 17 -14.00 4.79 -6.27
C TRP A 17 -13.73 3.62 -5.33
N LEU A 18 -14.77 2.85 -4.98
CA LEU A 18 -14.64 1.63 -4.17
C LEU A 18 -13.66 0.65 -4.79
N ALA A 19 -13.73 0.44 -6.11
CA ALA A 19 -12.81 -0.42 -6.83
C ALA A 19 -11.35 0.07 -6.79
N ASN A 20 -11.11 1.38 -6.81
CA ASN A 20 -9.77 1.94 -6.66
C ASN A 20 -9.22 1.73 -5.25
N LEU A 21 -10.03 1.99 -4.22
CA LEU A 21 -9.67 1.75 -2.83
C LEU A 21 -9.43 0.27 -2.55
N ALA A 22 -10.20 -0.65 -3.15
CA ALA A 22 -9.97 -2.09 -3.02
C ALA A 22 -8.56 -2.50 -3.48
N ARG A 23 -8.06 -1.95 -4.60
CA ARG A 23 -6.69 -2.23 -5.07
C ARG A 23 -5.64 -1.74 -4.07
N GLU A 24 -5.82 -0.54 -3.54
CA GLU A 24 -4.92 0.02 -2.53
C GLU A 24 -4.96 -0.79 -1.24
N LEU A 25 -6.15 -1.28 -0.84
CA LEU A 25 -6.32 -2.11 0.34
C LEU A 25 -5.57 -3.43 0.22
N PHE A 26 -5.68 -4.13 -0.92
CA PHE A 26 -4.89 -5.35 -1.17
C PHE A 26 -3.38 -5.09 -1.08
N GLN A 27 -2.89 -3.98 -1.63
CA GLN A 27 -1.47 -3.62 -1.56
C GLN A 27 -1.06 -3.31 -0.12
N THR A 28 -1.90 -2.60 0.61
CA THR A 28 -1.65 -2.22 2.00
C THR A 28 -1.65 -3.43 2.92
N GLU A 29 -2.59 -4.36 2.78
CA GLU A 29 -2.60 -5.60 3.57
C GLU A 29 -1.42 -6.52 3.21
N GLN A 30 -1.01 -6.60 1.94
CA GLN A 30 0.22 -7.32 1.57
C GLN A 30 1.48 -6.69 2.20
N SER A 31 1.51 -5.36 2.32
CA SER A 31 2.57 -4.65 3.03
C SER A 31 2.53 -4.94 4.53
N ALA A 32 1.33 -4.90 5.14
CA ALA A 32 1.10 -5.21 6.56
C ALA A 32 1.35 -6.69 6.92
N GLN A 33 1.26 -7.60 5.95
CA GLN A 33 1.69 -8.99 6.09
C GLN A 33 3.21 -9.12 6.12
N ARG A 34 3.91 -8.45 5.20
CA ARG A 34 5.35 -8.71 4.95
C ARG A 34 6.27 -7.84 5.81
N HIS A 35 6.06 -6.53 5.82
CA HIS A 35 6.98 -5.62 6.49
C HIS A 35 7.03 -5.84 8.01
N PRO A 36 5.91 -6.00 8.73
CA PRO A 36 5.95 -6.26 10.16
C PRO A 36 6.69 -7.55 10.51
N ARG A 37 6.55 -8.62 9.71
CA ARG A 37 7.35 -9.86 9.90
C ARG A 37 8.84 -9.61 9.78
N LEU A 38 9.25 -8.93 8.72
CA LEU A 38 10.67 -8.62 8.47
C LEU A 38 11.26 -7.74 9.57
N GLU A 39 10.51 -6.76 10.08
CA GLU A 39 10.97 -5.92 11.19
C GLU A 39 10.98 -6.70 12.52
N ALA A 40 9.99 -7.57 12.77
CA ALA A 40 9.98 -8.44 13.93
C ALA A 40 11.18 -9.41 13.95
N GLU A 41 11.55 -9.98 12.80
CA GLU A 41 12.74 -10.81 12.66
C GLU A 41 14.03 -10.07 13.04
N ARG A 42 14.16 -8.79 12.63
CA ARG A 42 15.31 -7.95 12.98
C ARG A 42 15.36 -7.60 14.47
N LEU A 43 14.21 -7.36 15.06
CA LEU A 43 14.09 -7.05 16.48
C LEU A 43 14.34 -8.27 17.37
N GLY A 44 14.11 -9.48 16.86
CA GLY A 44 14.30 -10.72 17.60
C GLY A 44 13.10 -11.04 18.49
N ASP A 45 13.35 -11.56 19.68
CA ASP A 45 12.30 -11.98 20.62
C ASP A 45 12.11 -10.93 21.73
N VAL A 46 11.47 -9.81 21.36
CA VAL A 46 11.23 -8.66 22.23
C VAL A 46 9.79 -8.15 22.05
N PRO A 47 9.21 -7.42 23.02
CA PRO A 47 7.80 -7.03 22.97
C PRO A 47 7.38 -6.31 21.66
N PRO A 48 8.14 -5.33 21.12
CA PRO A 48 7.80 -4.73 19.83
C PRO A 48 7.69 -5.75 18.69
N ALA A 49 8.54 -6.77 18.67
CA ALA A 49 8.51 -7.82 17.66
C ALA A 49 7.25 -8.69 17.76
N HIS A 50 6.77 -8.98 18.98
CA HIS A 50 5.53 -9.73 19.19
C HIS A 50 4.32 -8.98 18.62
N CYS A 51 4.23 -7.67 18.88
CA CYS A 51 3.16 -6.83 18.35
C CYS A 51 3.15 -6.84 16.80
N LEU A 52 4.32 -6.71 16.17
CA LEU A 52 4.43 -6.75 14.72
C LEU A 52 4.03 -8.10 14.11
N ARG A 53 4.36 -9.22 14.77
CA ARG A 53 3.91 -10.55 14.34
C ARG A 53 2.40 -10.68 14.41
N ALA A 54 1.79 -10.23 15.51
CA ALA A 54 0.33 -10.24 15.66
C ALA A 54 -0.37 -9.41 14.57
N VAL A 55 0.19 -8.26 14.21
CA VAL A 55 -0.28 -7.46 13.06
C VAL A 55 -0.19 -8.27 11.77
N ALA A 56 0.96 -8.90 11.49
CA ALA A 56 1.12 -9.69 10.28
C ALA A 56 0.16 -10.88 10.20
N ASP A 57 -0.11 -11.57 11.32
CA ASP A 57 -1.02 -12.71 11.36
C ASP A 57 -2.48 -12.27 11.16
N HIS A 58 -2.87 -11.09 11.66
CA HIS A 58 -4.17 -10.51 11.32
C HIS A 58 -4.24 -10.11 9.82
N ALA A 59 -3.13 -9.64 9.23
CA ALA A 59 -3.09 -9.35 7.79
C ALA A 59 -3.19 -10.62 6.93
N ASP A 60 -2.60 -11.75 7.37
CA ASP A 60 -2.80 -13.05 6.74
C ASP A 60 -4.29 -13.43 6.70
N SER A 61 -4.97 -13.30 7.85
CA SER A 61 -6.39 -13.63 7.97
C SER A 61 -7.23 -12.73 7.05
N ALA A 62 -6.95 -11.43 7.03
CA ALA A 62 -7.64 -10.49 6.14
C ALA A 62 -7.41 -10.83 4.66
N LEU A 63 -6.19 -11.17 4.25
CA LEU A 63 -5.86 -11.55 2.87
C LEU A 63 -6.46 -12.89 2.44
N ALA A 64 -6.79 -13.77 3.39
CA ALA A 64 -7.51 -15.01 3.09
C ALA A 64 -9.00 -14.75 2.80
N GLU A 65 -9.60 -13.75 3.44
CA GLU A 65 -11.03 -13.42 3.33
C GLU A 65 -11.33 -12.43 2.19
N LEU A 66 -10.47 -11.42 2.01
CA LEU A 66 -10.65 -10.30 1.09
C LEU A 66 -10.96 -10.69 -0.36
N PRO A 67 -10.29 -11.70 -0.98
CA PRO A 67 -10.59 -12.09 -2.36
C PRO A 67 -12.05 -12.49 -2.57
N GLY A 68 -12.62 -13.30 -1.66
CA GLY A 68 -14.00 -13.76 -1.77
C GLY A 68 -15.00 -12.61 -1.63
N LEU A 69 -14.74 -11.68 -0.71
CA LEU A 69 -15.54 -10.47 -0.55
C LEU A 69 -15.44 -9.57 -1.79
N ALA A 70 -14.24 -9.35 -2.31
CA ALA A 70 -14.04 -8.52 -3.50
C ALA A 70 -14.76 -9.12 -4.72
N GLU A 71 -14.69 -10.43 -4.94
CA GLU A 71 -15.43 -11.11 -6.02
C GLU A 71 -16.94 -10.93 -5.90
N GLN A 72 -17.50 -11.07 -4.69
CA GLN A 72 -18.94 -10.89 -4.44
C GLN A 72 -19.44 -9.51 -4.88
N TYR A 73 -18.61 -8.48 -4.71
CA TYR A 73 -18.93 -7.09 -5.06
C TYR A 73 -18.34 -6.65 -6.39
N LYS A 74 -17.82 -7.58 -7.22
CA LYS A 74 -17.17 -7.28 -8.52
C LYS A 74 -16.00 -6.29 -8.41
N LEU A 75 -15.37 -6.24 -7.24
CA LEU A 75 -14.20 -5.44 -6.98
C LEU A 75 -12.94 -6.14 -7.50
N PRO A 76 -11.90 -5.39 -7.87
CA PRO A 76 -10.67 -5.95 -8.37
C PRO A 76 -9.93 -6.74 -7.29
N VAL A 77 -9.75 -8.05 -7.51
CA VAL A 77 -8.84 -8.89 -6.71
C VAL A 77 -7.43 -8.67 -7.24
N SER A 78 -6.61 -7.97 -6.47
CA SER A 78 -5.23 -7.71 -6.87
C SER A 78 -4.32 -8.89 -6.50
N THR A 79 -4.34 -9.96 -7.30
CA THR A 79 -3.29 -11.02 -7.26
C THR A 79 -2.11 -10.72 -8.19
N GLY A 80 -2.21 -9.74 -9.08
CA GLY A 80 -1.10 -9.30 -9.92
C GLY A 80 -1.45 -8.06 -10.74
N GLY A 81 -0.89 -6.90 -10.39
CA GLY A 81 -1.13 -5.67 -11.12
C GLY A 81 -0.13 -4.57 -10.75
N ARG A 82 0.96 -4.49 -11.51
CA ARG A 82 2.06 -3.51 -11.39
C ARG A 82 1.67 -2.06 -11.75
N ALA A 83 0.43 -1.62 -11.53
CA ALA A 83 -0.02 -0.34 -12.07
C ALA A 83 -0.97 0.42 -11.15
N VAL A 84 -0.48 0.86 -9.98
CA VAL A 84 -0.86 2.16 -9.39
C VAL A 84 0.42 2.79 -8.81
N GLY A 85 1.29 3.25 -9.69
CA GLY A 85 2.52 3.94 -9.35
C GLY A 85 2.33 5.45 -9.50
N ALA A 86 1.86 6.13 -8.45
CA ALA A 86 1.96 7.58 -8.35
C ALA A 86 1.91 8.08 -6.90
N ALA A 87 1.06 7.51 -6.04
CA ALA A 87 0.93 7.96 -4.66
C ALA A 87 2.10 7.54 -3.74
N PHE A 88 2.74 6.39 -3.99
CA PHE A 88 3.83 5.87 -3.15
C PHE A 88 5.23 6.44 -3.46
N SER A 89 5.42 7.16 -4.58
CA SER A 89 6.79 7.50 -5.02
C SER A 89 7.44 8.63 -4.22
N VAL A 90 6.65 9.54 -3.64
CA VAL A 90 7.16 10.64 -2.81
C VAL A 90 7.48 10.16 -1.39
N VAL A 91 6.65 9.26 -0.87
CA VAL A 91 6.83 8.65 0.45
C VAL A 91 8.06 7.73 0.45
N ARG A 92 8.26 6.92 -0.60
CA ARG A 92 9.30 5.88 -0.66
C ARG A 92 10.75 6.40 -0.54
N ASN A 93 11.07 7.57 -1.08
CA ASN A 93 12.44 8.11 -1.00
C ASN A 93 12.75 8.69 0.40
N GLN A 94 11.73 9.23 1.08
CA GLN A 94 11.88 9.79 2.42
C GLN A 94 11.97 8.70 3.51
N PHE A 95 11.34 7.55 3.24
CA PHE A 95 11.42 6.37 4.09
C PHE A 95 12.80 5.70 4.06
N ALA A 96 13.49 5.66 2.91
CA ALA A 96 14.81 5.02 2.79
C ALA A 96 15.87 5.58 3.76
N ASP A 97 15.84 6.89 4.01
CA ASP A 97 16.76 7.58 4.93
C ASP A 97 16.32 7.47 6.41
N MET A 98 15.04 7.18 6.67
CA MET A 98 14.49 7.02 8.01
C MET A 98 14.93 5.71 8.67
N PHE A 99 15.30 4.68 7.89
CA PHE A 99 15.61 3.32 8.37
C PHE A 99 17.04 3.10 8.87
N LEU A 100 17.69 4.13 9.42
CA LEU A 100 19.07 4.01 9.91
C LEU A 100 19.20 3.24 11.22
N SER A 101 18.16 3.19 12.05
CA SER A 101 18.15 2.43 13.31
C SER A 101 16.87 1.62 13.50
N LEU A 102 16.90 0.61 14.39
CA LEU A 102 15.75 -0.26 14.67
C LEU A 102 14.51 0.52 15.16
N GLU A 103 14.68 1.51 16.04
CA GLU A 103 13.56 2.34 16.53
C GLU A 103 12.89 3.12 15.40
N ARG A 104 13.68 3.78 14.55
CA ARG A 104 13.14 4.55 13.44
C ARG A 104 12.46 3.64 12.41
N SER A 105 13.01 2.45 12.23
CA SER A 105 12.42 1.41 11.38
C SER A 105 11.05 1.00 11.87
N TYR A 106 10.97 0.66 13.15
CA TYR A 106 9.72 0.30 13.81
C TYR A 106 8.65 1.40 13.67
N ARG A 107 9.02 2.66 13.91
CA ARG A 107 8.10 3.80 13.72
C ARG A 107 7.67 3.98 12.28
N GLY A 108 8.56 3.76 11.32
CA GLY A 108 8.21 3.73 9.90
C GLY A 108 7.14 2.68 9.60
N THR A 109 7.26 1.50 10.19
CA THR A 109 6.24 0.45 10.08
C THR A 109 4.90 0.88 10.69
N LEU A 110 4.90 1.48 11.89
CA LEU A 110 3.68 1.99 12.53
C LEU A 110 2.96 3.04 11.67
N LEU A 111 3.71 3.94 11.02
CA LEU A 111 3.14 4.91 10.09
C LEU A 111 2.42 4.24 8.92
N GLY A 112 3.02 3.16 8.37
CA GLY A 112 2.38 2.36 7.32
C GLY A 112 1.10 1.66 7.80
N MET A 113 1.06 1.20 9.05
CA MET A 113 -0.15 0.60 9.64
C MET A 113 -1.25 1.62 9.86
N ARG A 114 -0.93 2.83 10.34
CA ARG A 114 -1.89 3.94 10.49
C ARG A 114 -2.53 4.30 9.15
N HIS A 115 -1.72 4.41 8.10
CA HIS A 115 -2.22 4.59 6.73
C HIS A 115 -3.25 3.51 6.35
N GLY A 116 -2.97 2.24 6.68
CA GLY A 116 -3.92 1.15 6.43
C GLY A 116 -5.23 1.28 7.20
N VAL A 117 -5.19 1.75 8.45
CA VAL A 117 -6.41 2.05 9.23
C VAL A 117 -7.21 3.18 8.59
N ASP A 118 -6.55 4.27 8.20
CA ASP A 118 -7.20 5.41 7.54
C ASP A 118 -7.85 5.00 6.21
N LEU A 119 -7.15 4.18 5.42
CA LEU A 119 -7.67 3.60 4.18
C LEU A 119 -8.90 2.72 4.44
N MET A 120 -8.86 1.86 5.47
CA MET A 120 -9.99 1.00 5.81
C MET A 120 -11.21 1.80 6.28
N LEU A 121 -11.00 2.88 7.05
CA LEU A 121 -12.08 3.79 7.46
C LEU A 121 -12.77 4.41 6.25
N LEU A 122 -11.99 4.89 5.28
CA LEU A 122 -12.55 5.44 4.04
C LEU A 122 -13.26 4.35 3.22
N PHE A 123 -12.64 3.18 3.08
CA PHE A 123 -13.20 2.05 2.34
C PHE A 123 -14.55 1.59 2.92
N GLU A 124 -14.67 1.51 4.24
CA GLU A 124 -15.93 1.19 4.92
C GLU A 124 -17.05 2.17 4.56
N LYS A 125 -16.75 3.48 4.63
CA LYS A 125 -17.75 4.52 4.33
C LYS A 125 -18.19 4.49 2.87
N VAL A 126 -17.25 4.29 1.95
CA VAL A 126 -17.56 4.18 0.52
C VAL A 126 -18.33 2.89 0.23
N ALA A 127 -17.94 1.76 0.82
CA ALA A 127 -18.67 0.49 0.68
C ALA A 127 -20.11 0.62 1.17
N ARG A 128 -20.33 1.30 2.30
CA ARG A 128 -21.68 1.55 2.82
C ARG A 128 -22.49 2.44 1.88
N ARG A 129 -21.87 3.45 1.27
CA ARG A 129 -22.52 4.34 0.29
C ARG A 129 -22.84 3.61 -1.02
N ASP A 130 -22.00 2.66 -1.43
CA ASP A 130 -22.21 1.78 -2.59
C ASP A 130 -23.31 0.71 -2.35
N GLY A 131 -23.84 0.61 -1.12
CA GLY A 131 -24.81 -0.42 -0.73
C GLY A 131 -24.17 -1.79 -0.45
N ALA A 132 -22.84 -1.88 -0.41
CA ALA A 132 -22.08 -3.10 -0.08
C ALA A 132 -22.04 -3.35 1.44
N VAL A 133 -23.21 -3.59 2.05
CA VAL A 133 -23.38 -3.64 3.51
C VAL A 133 -22.49 -4.70 4.19
N ALA A 134 -22.45 -5.93 3.69
CA ALA A 134 -21.63 -6.97 4.32
C ALA A 134 -20.13 -6.70 4.21
N LEU A 135 -19.68 -6.04 3.13
CA LEU A 135 -18.30 -5.57 3.01
C LEU A 135 -18.00 -4.48 4.05
N ALA A 136 -18.89 -3.51 4.21
CA ALA A 136 -18.74 -2.46 5.23
C ALA A 136 -18.71 -3.05 6.66
N ASP A 137 -19.55 -4.03 6.96
CA ASP A 137 -19.57 -4.67 8.28
C ASP A 137 -18.31 -5.52 8.53
N TRP A 138 -17.77 -6.17 7.48
CA TRP A 138 -16.46 -6.80 7.56
C TRP A 138 -15.36 -5.78 7.88
N CYS A 139 -15.39 -4.59 7.26
CA CYS A 139 -14.44 -3.52 7.57
C CYS A 139 -14.52 -3.08 9.04
N VAL A 140 -15.73 -3.00 9.62
CA VAL A 140 -15.89 -2.69 11.05
C VAL A 140 -15.20 -3.72 11.92
N GLY A 141 -15.40 -5.02 11.66
CA GLY A 141 -14.74 -6.09 12.40
C GLY A 141 -13.21 -6.08 12.22
N TRP A 142 -12.73 -5.77 11.01
CA TRP A 142 -11.30 -5.60 10.77
C TRP A 142 -10.74 -4.41 11.55
N LEU A 143 -11.44 -3.27 11.57
CA LEU A 143 -11.03 -2.03 12.23
C LEU A 143 -10.92 -2.23 13.75
N GLU A 144 -11.90 -2.88 14.37
CA GLU A 144 -11.88 -3.19 15.80
C GLU A 144 -10.61 -3.96 16.18
N LYS A 145 -10.28 -5.02 15.43
CA LYS A 145 -9.08 -5.83 15.68
C LYS A 145 -7.79 -5.06 15.39
N ARG A 146 -7.68 -4.42 14.22
CA ARG A 146 -6.44 -3.75 13.80
C ARG A 146 -6.10 -2.58 14.70
N THR A 147 -7.09 -1.78 15.10
CA THR A 147 -6.86 -0.60 15.95
C THR A 147 -6.34 -1.00 17.33
N ALA A 148 -6.86 -2.09 17.92
CA ALA A 148 -6.34 -2.64 19.17
C ALA A 148 -4.86 -3.10 19.02
N LEU A 149 -4.55 -3.88 17.98
CA LEU A 149 -3.19 -4.34 17.70
C LEU A 149 -2.21 -3.17 17.47
N LEU A 150 -2.66 -2.13 16.77
CA LEU A 150 -1.87 -0.94 16.54
C LEU A 150 -1.61 -0.18 17.84
N ALA A 151 -2.61 -0.04 18.71
CA ALA A 151 -2.45 0.60 20.01
C ALA A 151 -1.43 -0.14 20.90
N GLU A 152 -1.42 -1.49 20.86
CA GLU A 152 -0.41 -2.30 21.55
C GLU A 152 1.00 -2.07 20.96
N ALA A 153 1.11 -2.08 19.62
CA ALA A 153 2.36 -1.83 18.94
C ALA A 153 2.91 -0.41 19.24
N GLU A 154 2.03 0.57 19.37
CA GLU A 154 2.39 1.94 19.75
C GLU A 154 2.89 2.02 21.20
N GLN A 155 2.23 1.33 22.14
CA GLN A 155 2.69 1.25 23.53
C GLN A 155 4.07 0.59 23.64
N ALA A 156 4.36 -0.40 22.80
CA ALA A 156 5.65 -1.07 22.76
C ALA A 156 6.82 -0.13 22.36
N LEU A 157 6.56 1.09 21.87
CA LEU A 157 7.60 2.11 21.68
C LEU A 157 8.37 2.42 22.97
N ALA A 158 7.72 2.33 24.13
CA ALA A 158 8.36 2.55 25.43
C ALA A 158 9.57 1.63 25.64
N TRP A 159 9.54 0.41 25.09
CA TRP A 159 10.65 -0.54 25.19
C TRP A 159 11.97 0.02 24.61
N PHE A 160 11.90 0.81 23.53
CA PHE A 160 13.11 1.43 22.95
C PHE A 160 13.70 2.52 23.84
N ALA A 161 12.88 3.19 24.66
CA ALA A 161 13.38 4.17 25.64
C ALA A 161 14.11 3.47 26.79
N GLU A 162 13.68 2.26 27.14
CA GLU A 162 14.31 1.41 28.17
C GLU A 162 15.59 0.70 27.66
N HIS A 163 15.71 0.51 26.34
CA HIS A 163 16.81 -0.22 25.69
C HIS A 163 17.47 0.64 24.58
N PRO A 164 18.12 1.77 24.93
CA PRO A 164 18.65 2.73 23.96
C PRO A 164 19.75 2.14 23.08
N GLU A 165 20.53 1.19 23.58
CA GLU A 165 21.55 0.47 22.80
C GLU A 165 20.91 -0.29 21.64
N ARG A 166 19.77 -0.96 21.88
CA ARG A 166 18.99 -1.66 20.85
C ARG A 166 18.32 -0.67 19.89
N ALA A 167 17.79 0.45 20.42
CA ALA A 167 17.12 1.46 19.61
C ALA A 167 18.00 2.08 18.53
N LEU A 168 19.30 2.22 18.81
CA LEU A 168 20.31 2.82 17.94
C LEU A 168 21.02 1.81 17.03
N GLU A 169 20.81 0.50 17.23
CA GLU A 169 21.35 -0.52 16.33
C GLU A 169 20.89 -0.28 14.90
N ALA A 170 21.81 -0.43 13.95
CA ALA A 170 21.49 -0.29 12.55
C ALA A 170 20.47 -1.36 12.13
N ALA A 171 19.35 -0.96 11.52
CA ALA A 171 18.31 -1.89 11.06
C ALA A 171 18.73 -2.76 9.86
N THR A 172 20.01 -2.76 9.47
CA THR A 172 20.49 -3.36 8.22
C THR A 172 21.31 -4.65 8.41
N HIS A 173 20.80 -5.76 7.88
CA HIS A 173 21.64 -6.74 7.19
C HIS A 173 21.56 -6.47 5.67
N ARG A 174 22.71 -6.50 4.99
CA ARG A 174 22.96 -6.07 3.59
C ARG A 174 22.05 -6.61 2.45
N PRO A 175 21.25 -7.70 2.56
CA PRO A 175 20.40 -8.16 1.45
C PRO A 175 19.18 -7.27 1.16
N LEU A 176 18.56 -6.70 2.20
CA LEU A 176 17.23 -6.08 2.09
C LEU A 176 17.31 -4.66 1.50
N ALA A 177 18.38 -3.92 1.80
CA ALA A 177 18.71 -2.67 1.12
C ALA A 177 19.01 -2.88 -0.38
N ARG A 178 19.41 -4.09 -0.80
CA ARG A 178 19.60 -4.48 -2.21
C ARG A 178 18.27 -4.84 -2.86
N ALA A 179 17.41 -5.60 -2.19
CA ALA A 179 16.07 -5.92 -2.68
C ALA A 179 15.21 -4.66 -2.83
N PHE A 180 15.25 -3.77 -1.84
CA PHE A 180 14.53 -2.49 -1.87
C PHE A 180 15.08 -1.57 -2.97
N ARG A 181 16.42 -1.43 -3.09
CA ARG A 181 17.04 -0.66 -4.20
C ARG A 181 16.79 -1.26 -5.58
N ALA A 182 16.81 -2.58 -5.74
CA ALA A 182 16.51 -3.24 -7.02
C ALA A 182 15.05 -3.02 -7.43
N THR A 183 14.14 -2.99 -6.46
CA THR A 183 12.72 -2.70 -6.70
C THR A 183 12.52 -1.21 -7.07
N VAL A 184 13.29 -0.30 -6.46
CA VAL A 184 13.29 1.13 -6.78
C VAL A 184 13.86 1.38 -8.19
N ALA A 185 15.02 0.84 -8.52
CA ALA A 185 15.66 0.98 -9.84
C ALA A 185 14.82 0.36 -10.98
N GLY A 186 14.15 -0.76 -10.73
CA GLY A 186 13.25 -1.39 -11.70
C GLY A 186 12.01 -0.53 -12.02
N ILE A 187 11.57 0.31 -11.06
CA ILE A 187 10.43 1.23 -11.23
C ILE A 187 10.88 2.52 -11.94
N GLU A 188 12.07 3.04 -11.64
CA GLU A 188 12.66 4.20 -12.35
C GLU A 188 12.89 3.89 -13.84
N HIS A 189 13.43 2.70 -14.16
CA HIS A 189 13.65 2.30 -15.54
C HIS A 189 12.35 2.11 -16.34
N LEU A 190 11.26 1.76 -15.67
CA LEU A 190 9.94 1.63 -16.27
C LEU A 190 9.29 3.01 -16.49
N ALA A 191 9.46 3.94 -15.56
CA ALA A 191 9.00 5.33 -15.70
C ALA A 191 9.72 6.07 -16.83
N ASP A 192 11.03 5.84 -17.00
CA ASP A 192 11.79 6.40 -18.13
C ASP A 192 11.36 5.83 -19.47
N ARG A 193 11.00 4.55 -19.55
CA ARG A 193 10.41 3.95 -20.77
C ARG A 193 9.04 4.51 -21.11
N LEU A 194 8.23 4.89 -20.12
CA LEU A 194 6.90 5.46 -20.34
C LEU A 194 6.95 6.97 -20.66
N ARG A 195 8.03 7.66 -20.28
CA ARG A 195 8.28 9.07 -20.64
C ARG A 195 8.87 9.25 -22.04
N GLN A 196 9.42 8.20 -22.67
CA GLN A 196 9.89 8.31 -24.04
C GLN A 196 8.69 8.30 -25.01
N PRO A 197 8.42 9.40 -25.74
CA PRO A 197 7.42 9.37 -26.78
C PRO A 197 7.85 8.35 -27.84
N ARG A 198 6.91 7.47 -28.23
CA ARG A 198 7.05 6.57 -29.38
C ARG A 198 7.59 7.40 -30.55
N ARG A 199 8.87 7.22 -30.90
CA ARG A 199 9.41 7.74 -32.15
C ARG A 199 8.52 7.18 -33.26
N ALA A 200 7.85 8.08 -33.99
CA ALA A 200 7.09 7.71 -35.16
C ALA A 200 8.01 6.92 -36.12
N PRO A 201 7.53 5.85 -36.76
CA PRO A 201 8.32 5.18 -37.78
C PRO A 201 8.63 6.18 -38.90
N PRO A 202 9.82 6.09 -39.52
CA PRO A 202 10.19 6.98 -40.61
C PRO A 202 9.16 6.87 -41.73
N SER A 203 8.57 8.01 -42.08
CA SER A 203 7.73 8.18 -43.27
C SER A 203 8.53 7.75 -44.49
N VAL A 204 8.08 6.71 -45.18
CA VAL A 204 8.58 6.35 -46.50
C VAL A 204 8.07 7.44 -47.47
N ALA A 205 8.87 8.47 -47.66
CA ALA A 205 8.63 9.47 -48.69
C ALA A 205 8.94 8.82 -50.05
N SER A 206 7.90 8.76 -50.86
CA SER A 206 7.90 8.41 -52.28
C SER A 206 8.93 9.22 -53.06
N GLU A 207 9.96 8.54 -53.55
CA GLU A 207 10.89 9.08 -54.52
C GLU A 207 10.29 8.88 -55.92
N SER A 208 9.44 9.83 -56.34
CA SER A 208 8.96 9.93 -57.72
C SER A 208 9.59 11.15 -58.37
N ALA A 209 10.53 10.87 -59.27
CA ALA A 209 10.75 11.53 -60.56
C ALA A 209 10.68 13.06 -60.60
N HIS A 210 11.86 13.69 -60.67
CA HIS A 210 12.15 14.60 -61.78
C HIS A 210 13.63 15.01 -61.82
N ARG A 211 14.14 15.11 -63.06
CA ARG A 211 15.35 15.78 -63.56
C ARG A 211 16.50 14.83 -63.95
N ASP A 212 17.09 14.92 -65.13
CA ASP A 212 16.90 15.80 -66.29
C ASP A 212 17.48 15.12 -67.55
N ALA A 213 17.13 15.69 -68.70
CA ALA A 213 17.72 15.47 -70.02
C ALA A 213 19.25 15.70 -70.07
#